data_AF-A0A8K0DKY0-F1
#
_entry.id   AF-A0A8K0DKY0-F1
#
_cell.length_a   1.000
_cell.length_b   1.000
_cell.length_c   1.000
_cell.angle_alpha   90.00
_cell.angle_beta   90.00
_cell.angle_gamma   90.00
#
_symmetry.space_group_name_H-M   'P 1'
#
loop_
_entity.id
_entity.type
_entity.pdbx_description
1 polymer ?
#
loop_
_entity_poly.entity_id
_entity_poly.type
_entity_poly.pdbx_seq_one_letter_code
_entity_poly.pdbx_strand_id
1 'polypeptide(L)'
;MYVVKELRKGLQSSFELKCKMCGITTTLLTENPEEGILNIKLAVTLACVSTGVGYAQLDELAAAINMPNMSDKTYCSYHEQVSDIICQTAWVTIEEAGKEEARLARDLGEVDKDQIPNITVITDGA
;
A
#
# COMPACT_ATOMS: atom_id res chain seq x y z
N MET A 1 9.88 17.92 29.41
CA MET A 1 10.03 18.63 28.12
C MET A 1 8.75 19.41 27.81
N TYR A 2 8.75 20.29 26.83
CA TYR A 2 7.55 20.91 26.26
C TYR A 2 7.68 21.01 24.74
N VAL A 3 6.55 21.01 24.04
CA VAL A 3 6.50 21.19 22.58
C VAL A 3 6.77 22.66 22.26
N VAL A 4 7.78 22.90 21.43
CA VAL A 4 8.09 24.21 20.86
C VAL A 4 7.27 24.43 19.60
N LYS A 5 7.16 23.39 18.78
CA LYS A 5 6.59 23.46 17.44
C LYS A 5 6.14 22.09 16.95
N GLU A 6 5.04 22.06 16.20
CA GLU A 6 4.63 20.96 15.34
C GLU A 6 4.78 21.40 13.88
N LEU A 7 5.37 20.56 13.04
CA LEU A 7 5.23 20.66 11.59
C LEU A 7 4.44 19.46 11.11
N ARG A 8 3.41 19.72 10.32
CA ARG A 8 2.54 18.69 9.74
C ARG A 8 2.78 18.59 8.24
N LYS A 9 2.89 17.36 7.73
CA LYS A 9 3.07 17.04 6.31
C LYS A 9 2.07 15.94 5.91
N GLY A 10 0.80 16.33 5.74
CA GLY A 10 -0.30 15.40 5.55
C GLY A 10 -0.58 14.62 6.83
N LEU A 11 -0.51 13.28 6.73
CA LEU A 11 -0.73 12.34 7.83
C LEU A 11 0.46 12.21 8.81
N GLN A 12 1.60 12.83 8.52
CA GLN A 12 2.81 12.76 9.35
C GLN A 12 3.06 14.09 10.06
N SER A 13 3.47 14.03 11.34
CA SER A 13 3.89 15.20 12.11
C SER A 13 5.33 15.05 12.65
N SER A 14 6.02 16.18 12.80
CA SER A 14 7.28 16.29 13.50
C SER A 14 7.16 17.31 14.62
N PHE A 15 7.57 16.94 15.83
CA PHE A 15 7.52 17.75 17.02
C PHE A 15 8.91 18.15 17.46
N GLU A 16 9.13 19.45 17.63
CA GLU A 16 10.32 19.98 18.27
C GLU A 16 10.06 20.09 19.77
N LEU A 17 10.82 19.34 20.57
CA LEU A 17 10.68 19.25 22.02
C LEU A 17 11.88 19.91 22.70
N LYS A 18 11.63 20.75 23.70
CA LYS A 18 12.69 21.38 24.49
C LYS A 18 12.64 20.97 25.96
N CYS A 19 13.79 20.62 26.53
CA CYS A 19 13.90 20.31 27.95
C CYS A 19 13.82 21.59 28.80
N LYS A 20 12.99 21.57 29.84
CA LYS A 20 12.85 22.70 30.77
C LYS A 20 14.09 22.90 31.66
N MET A 21 14.83 21.82 31.93
CA MET A 21 15.95 21.84 32.87
C MET A 21 17.28 22.16 32.19
N CYS A 22 17.62 21.44 31.11
CA CYS A 22 18.93 21.57 30.44
C CYS A 22 18.87 22.32 29.10
N GLY A 23 17.67 22.69 28.62
CA GLY A 23 17.52 23.42 27.35
C GLY A 23 17.75 22.61 26.07
N ILE A 24 18.14 21.33 26.17
CA ILE A 24 18.33 20.44 25.01
C ILE A 24 17.03 20.37 24.19
N THR A 25 17.19 20.53 22.88
CA THR A 25 16.13 20.35 21.88
C THR A 25 16.28 18.99 21.20
N THR A 26 15.17 18.29 21.00
CA THR A 26 15.11 17.05 20.23
C THR A 26 13.90 17.06 19.30
N THR A 27 13.99 16.33 18.19
CA THR A 27 12.90 16.19 17.23
C THR A 27 12.30 14.80 17.36
N LEU A 28 10.99 14.75 17.61
CA LEU A 28 10.20 13.52 17.59
C LEU A 28 9.40 13.46 16.29
N LEU A 29 9.43 12.32 15.60
CA LEU A 29 8.63 12.09 14.40
C LEU A 29 7.50 11.11 14.74
N THR A 30 6.30 11.31 14.19
CA THR A 30 5.20 10.34 14.33
C THR A 30 5.49 9.02 13.61
N GLU A 31 6.45 9.04 12.70
CA GLU A 31 6.89 7.91 11.90
C GLU A 31 8.38 8.04 11.65
N ASN A 32 9.11 6.93 11.83
CA ASN A 32 10.55 6.88 11.59
C ASN A 32 10.84 6.74 10.09
N PRO A 33 11.56 7.70 9.47
CA PRO A 33 11.87 7.65 8.04
C PRO A 33 12.84 6.52 7.66
N GLU A 34 13.54 5.91 8.62
CA GLU A 34 14.55 4.87 8.38
C GLU A 34 14.04 3.44 8.60
N GLU A 35 12.88 3.26 9.23
CA GLU A 35 12.39 1.93 9.67
C GLU A 35 11.31 1.30 8.76
N GLY A 36 10.78 2.02 7.76
CA GLY A 36 9.56 1.59 7.07
C GLY A 36 9.71 1.33 5.58
N ILE A 37 9.46 0.09 5.15
CA ILE A 37 9.10 -0.22 3.74
C ILE A 37 7.76 0.45 3.40
N LEU A 38 6.86 0.60 4.39
CA LEU A 38 5.51 1.13 4.23
C LEU A 38 5.31 2.33 5.16
N ASN A 39 5.45 3.55 4.63
CA ASN A 39 5.12 4.75 5.40
C ASN A 39 3.60 5.01 5.46
N ILE A 40 3.14 5.85 6.37
CA ILE A 40 1.71 6.07 6.63
C ILE A 40 0.93 6.54 5.40
N LYS A 41 1.55 7.33 4.51
CA LYS A 41 0.89 7.83 3.29
C LYS A 41 0.70 6.71 2.28
N LEU A 42 1.72 5.87 2.12
CA LEU A 42 1.64 4.67 1.29
C LEU A 42 0.65 3.66 1.87
N ALA A 43 0.64 3.47 3.20
CA ALA A 43 -0.28 2.58 3.91
C ALA A 43 -1.75 3.00 3.70
N VAL A 44 -2.06 4.27 3.91
CA VAL A 44 -3.43 4.79 3.71
C VAL A 44 -3.85 4.68 2.25
N THR A 45 -2.94 4.96 1.31
CA THR A 45 -3.24 4.84 -0.12
C THR A 45 -3.50 3.38 -0.52
N LEU A 46 -2.69 2.44 -0.04
CA LEU A 46 -2.89 1.01 -0.25
C LEU A 46 -4.21 0.53 0.36
N ALA A 47 -4.56 1.02 1.57
CA ALA A 47 -5.84 0.70 2.19
C ALA A 47 -7.02 1.22 1.36
N CYS A 48 -6.91 2.44 0.81
CA CYS A 48 -7.91 3.00 -0.09
C CYS A 48 -8.08 2.12 -1.35
N VAL A 49 -6.99 1.78 -2.03
CA VAL A 49 -7.03 0.92 -3.23
C VAL A 49 -7.62 -0.45 -2.90
N SER A 50 -7.18 -1.09 -1.82
CA SER A 50 -7.66 -2.41 -1.39
C SER A 50 -9.14 -2.45 -1.01
N THR A 51 -9.69 -1.31 -0.58
CA THR A 51 -11.10 -1.17 -0.17
C THR A 51 -11.98 -0.56 -1.25
N GLY A 52 -11.42 -0.21 -2.42
CA GLY A 52 -12.15 0.44 -3.51
C GLY A 52 -12.54 1.89 -3.23
N VAL A 53 -11.79 2.57 -2.36
CA VAL A 53 -12.02 3.95 -1.91
C VAL A 53 -11.06 4.90 -2.64
N GLY A 54 -11.57 6.04 -3.11
CA GLY A 54 -10.77 7.09 -3.75
C GLY A 54 -10.40 8.25 -2.82
N TYR A 55 -9.63 9.23 -3.33
CA TYR A 55 -9.20 10.41 -2.57
C TYR A 55 -10.37 11.18 -1.95
N ALA A 56 -11.45 11.43 -2.70
CA ALA A 56 -12.59 12.20 -2.20
C ALA A 56 -13.23 11.58 -0.95
N GLN A 57 -13.36 10.26 -0.92
CA GLN A 57 -13.91 9.52 0.22
C GLN A 57 -12.93 9.49 1.40
N LEU A 58 -11.61 9.39 1.14
CA LEU A 58 -10.59 9.53 2.17
C LEU A 58 -10.64 10.93 2.81
N ASP A 59 -10.81 11.97 1.99
CA ASP A 59 -10.88 13.35 2.46
C ASP A 59 -12.14 13.62 3.28
N GLU A 60 -13.29 13.07 2.84
CA GLU A 60 -14.53 13.10 3.61
C GLU A 60 -14.38 12.40 4.96
N LEU A 61 -13.79 11.20 4.98
CA LEU A 61 -13.52 10.46 6.21
C LEU A 61 -12.63 11.27 7.16
N ALA A 62 -11.52 11.82 6.64
CA ALA A 62 -10.58 12.60 7.43
C ALA A 62 -11.24 13.85 8.02
N ALA A 63 -12.05 14.55 7.23
CA ALA A 63 -12.83 15.70 7.70
C ALA A 63 -13.84 15.31 8.79
N ALA A 64 -14.56 14.19 8.61
CA ALA A 64 -15.57 13.72 9.57
C ALA A 64 -14.98 13.41 10.95
N ILE A 65 -13.74 12.92 11.01
CA ILE A 65 -13.06 12.58 12.27
C ILE A 65 -12.07 13.66 12.73
N ASN A 66 -12.04 14.82 12.06
CA ASN A 66 -11.11 15.92 12.31
C ASN A 66 -9.62 15.48 12.30
N MET A 67 -9.28 14.58 11.38
CA MET A 67 -7.92 14.11 11.11
C MET A 67 -7.33 14.90 9.94
N PRO A 68 -6.05 15.31 10.00
CA PRO A 68 -5.40 15.89 8.84
C PRO A 68 -5.24 14.86 7.71
N ASN A 69 -5.42 15.31 6.47
CA ASN A 69 -5.20 14.50 5.29
C ASN A 69 -3.99 14.98 4.47
N MET A 70 -3.49 14.13 3.58
CA MET A 70 -2.57 14.53 2.53
C MET A 70 -3.31 15.25 1.39
N SER A 71 -2.57 16.03 0.60
CA SER A 71 -3.13 16.65 -0.61
C SER A 71 -3.44 15.61 -1.69
N ASP A 72 -4.41 15.89 -2.54
CA ASP A 72 -4.74 15.09 -3.74
C ASP A 72 -3.50 14.75 -4.57
N LYS A 73 -2.65 15.74 -4.85
CA LYS A 73 -1.38 15.54 -5.57
C LYS A 73 -0.47 14.51 -4.90
N THR A 74 -0.39 14.55 -3.57
CA THR A 74 0.41 13.57 -2.81
C THR A 74 -0.22 12.19 -2.87
N TYR A 75 -1.55 12.11 -2.71
CA TYR A 75 -2.29 10.86 -2.84
C TYR A 75 -2.07 10.22 -4.22
N CYS A 76 -2.23 10.97 -5.31
CA CYS A 76 -2.03 10.47 -6.67
C CYS A 76 -0.63 9.89 -6.89
N SER A 77 0.41 10.56 -6.37
CA SER A 77 1.78 10.04 -6.46
C SER A 77 1.97 8.71 -5.71
N TYR A 78 1.37 8.55 -4.54
CA TYR A 78 1.39 7.26 -3.83
C TYR A 78 0.47 6.23 -4.49
N HIS A 79 -0.62 6.65 -5.12
CA HIS A 79 -1.55 5.76 -5.82
C HIS A 79 -0.86 5.13 -7.04
N GLU A 80 -0.13 5.91 -7.84
CA GLU A 80 0.71 5.41 -8.92
C GLU A 80 1.72 4.37 -8.40
N GLN A 81 2.43 4.70 -7.31
CA GLN A 81 3.37 3.78 -6.69
C GLN A 81 2.70 2.47 -6.23
N VAL A 82 1.52 2.54 -5.62
CA VAL A 82 0.75 1.36 -5.21
C VAL A 82 0.31 0.55 -6.41
N SER A 83 -0.20 1.20 -7.48
CA SER A 83 -0.61 0.52 -8.70
C SER A 83 0.55 -0.24 -9.34
N ASP A 84 1.74 0.36 -9.42
CA ASP A 84 2.92 -0.30 -9.97
C ASP A 84 3.31 -1.55 -9.16
N ILE A 85 3.30 -1.44 -7.83
CA ILE A 85 3.59 -2.57 -6.93
C ILE A 85 2.55 -3.68 -7.13
N ILE A 86 1.25 -3.34 -7.15
CA ILE A 86 0.17 -4.33 -7.35
C ILE A 86 0.33 -5.03 -8.70
N CYS A 87 0.56 -4.29 -9.79
CA CYS A 87 0.75 -4.86 -11.11
C CYS A 87 1.95 -5.81 -11.15
N GLN A 88 3.07 -5.41 -10.54
CA GLN A 88 4.27 -6.25 -10.47
C GLN A 88 4.03 -7.51 -9.65
N THR A 89 3.42 -7.40 -8.46
CA THR A 89 3.10 -8.55 -7.62
C THR A 89 2.12 -9.49 -8.31
N ALA A 90 1.06 -8.94 -8.93
CA ALA A 90 0.08 -9.73 -9.66
C ALA A 90 0.74 -10.51 -10.81
N TRP A 91 1.64 -9.87 -11.57
CA TRP A 91 2.36 -10.55 -12.66
C TRP A 91 3.20 -11.72 -12.15
N VAL A 92 3.98 -11.54 -11.09
CA VAL A 92 4.79 -12.60 -10.49
C VAL A 92 3.90 -13.75 -10.02
N THR A 93 2.81 -13.46 -9.33
CA THR A 93 1.88 -14.49 -8.85
C THR A 93 1.20 -15.23 -9.99
N ILE A 94 0.80 -14.55 -11.06
CA ILE A 94 0.21 -15.17 -12.25
C ILE A 94 1.23 -16.09 -12.94
N GLU A 95 2.48 -15.65 -13.06
CA GLU A 95 3.54 -16.46 -13.67
C GLU A 95 3.85 -17.71 -12.84
N GLU A 96 3.94 -17.59 -11.52
CA GLU A 96 4.16 -18.71 -10.60
C GLU A 96 2.99 -19.69 -10.62
N ALA A 97 1.75 -19.20 -10.58
CA ALA A 97 0.55 -20.01 -10.70
C ALA A 97 0.52 -20.76 -12.04
N GLY A 98 0.77 -20.07 -13.15
CA GLY A 98 0.79 -20.69 -14.47
C GLY A 98 1.85 -21.77 -14.63
N LYS A 99 3.03 -21.61 -14.00
CA LYS A 99 4.08 -22.66 -13.97
C LYS A 99 3.62 -23.89 -13.19
N GLU A 100 2.97 -23.70 -12.05
CA GLU A 100 2.49 -24.79 -11.22
C GLU A 100 1.30 -25.53 -11.86
N GLU A 101 0.33 -24.79 -12.41
CA GLU A 101 -0.79 -25.37 -13.17
C GLU A 101 -0.27 -26.17 -14.37
N ALA A 102 0.71 -25.64 -15.10
CA ALA A 102 1.35 -26.34 -16.22
C ALA A 102 2.12 -27.60 -15.79
N ARG A 103 2.66 -27.65 -14.57
CA ARG A 103 3.30 -28.85 -14.02
C ARG A 103 2.26 -29.91 -13.71
N LEU A 104 1.20 -29.54 -12.99
CA LEU A 104 0.11 -30.44 -12.60
C LEU A 104 -0.59 -31.08 -13.81
N ALA A 105 -0.89 -30.29 -14.84
CA ALA A 105 -1.52 -30.79 -16.05
C ALA A 105 -0.64 -31.82 -16.80
N ARG A 106 0.69 -31.62 -16.83
CA ARG A 106 1.61 -32.64 -17.39
C ARG A 106 1.65 -33.91 -16.56
N ASP A 107 1.68 -33.80 -15.24
CA ASP A 107 1.69 -34.95 -14.33
C ASP A 107 0.41 -35.81 -14.47
N LEU A 108 -0.73 -35.17 -14.78
CA LEU A 108 -2.02 -35.82 -15.02
C LEU A 108 -2.21 -36.31 -16.47
N GLY A 109 -1.29 -35.98 -17.38
CA GLY A 109 -1.44 -36.27 -18.82
C GLY A 109 -2.50 -35.40 -19.52
N GLU A 110 -2.92 -34.30 -18.90
CA GLU A 110 -3.88 -33.32 -19.42
C GLU A 110 -3.17 -32.34 -20.38
N VAL A 111 -2.59 -32.88 -21.44
CA VAL A 111 -1.88 -32.12 -22.48
C VAL A 111 -2.51 -32.34 -23.84
N ASP A 112 -2.43 -31.34 -24.72
CA ASP A 112 -2.90 -31.47 -26.09
C ASP A 112 -1.93 -32.29 -26.99
N LYS A 113 -2.26 -32.37 -28.28
CA LYS A 113 -1.45 -33.07 -29.29
C LYS A 113 -0.02 -32.52 -29.42
N ASP A 114 0.22 -31.26 -29.03
CA ASP A 114 1.49 -30.55 -29.12
C ASP A 114 2.20 -30.47 -27.75
N GLN A 115 1.73 -31.24 -26.74
CA GLN A 115 2.24 -31.27 -25.36
C GLN A 115 2.03 -29.96 -24.58
N ILE A 116 1.07 -29.14 -24.99
CA ILE A 116 0.70 -27.92 -24.28
C ILE A 116 -0.23 -28.30 -23.12
N PRO A 117 0.07 -27.88 -21.87
CA PRO A 117 -0.77 -28.18 -20.72
C PRO A 117 -2.13 -27.49 -20.80
N ASN A 118 -3.20 -28.23 -20.51
CA ASN A 118 -4.55 -27.72 -20.50
C ASN A 118 -5.00 -27.43 -19.05
N ILE A 119 -5.78 -26.37 -18.87
CA ILE A 119 -6.49 -26.08 -17.62
C ILE A 119 -7.98 -26.26 -17.88
N THR A 120 -8.58 -27.23 -17.18
CA THR A 120 -10.03 -27.43 -17.24
C THR A 120 -10.72 -26.38 -16.39
N VAL A 121 -11.41 -25.44 -17.05
CA VAL A 121 -12.27 -24.46 -16.37
C VAL A 121 -13.68 -25.03 -16.29
N ILE A 122 -14.16 -25.28 -15.08
CA ILE A 122 -15.58 -25.60 -14.84
C ILE A 122 -16.31 -24.27 -14.67
N THR A 123 -17.18 -23.93 -15.63
CA THR A 123 -18.01 -22.73 -15.54
C THR A 123 -19.33 -23.07 -14.87
N ASP A 124 -19.75 -22.24 -13.91
CA ASP A 124 -21.10 -22.30 -13.36
C ASP A 124 -22.08 -21.89 -14.48
N GLY A 125 -22.76 -22.89 -15.06
CA GLY A 125 -23.73 -22.67 -16.13
C GLY A 125 -24.94 -21.89 -15.62
N ALA A 126 -25.32 -20.84 -16.37
CA ALA A 126 -26.56 -20.08 -16.17
C ALA A 126 -27.81 -20.90 -16.51
#